data_AF-A0A396C6Q2-F1
#
_entry.id   AF-A0A396C6Q2-F1
#
_cell.length_a   1.000
_cell.length_b   1.000
_cell.length_c   1.000
_cell.angle_alpha   90.00
_cell.angle_beta   90.00
_cell.angle_gamma   90.00
#
_symmetry.space_group_name_H-M   'P 1'
#
loop_
_entity.id
_entity.type
_entity.pdbx_description
1 polymer ?
#
loop_
_entity_poly.entity_id
_entity_poly.type
_entity_poly.pdbx_seq_one_letter_code
_entity_poly.pdbx_strand_id
1 'polypeptide(L)'
;MRKSKLLILGFAALFAACSNEEENIISSTDISTTENELNLQTLNYEDFSSLLADVPDSGKSIVLNNGEISPWEIKIYRDEKTTISGLDDAVFFYSRDQDSTSLILSSKYATLRLTRNGQSINYVTYKDKEKMEEIARFYTRQYVANRSSSEINCVSYLYKNTTRTTDHEITGIALNMGKLLSMYQKDYQNLSNDYETPGVTVPQSDYSKLSTRTIPHEPRSVYVVCLLEKGTQLIPHELGWQMEDASAALYDVSKDYITLDFKLLQSDFVVTGNNASEKLADFRQRLKSIEEFAEYSDQMFYLLRYGMWDISTLGKAYVGGYVASNPEGDFWACGISATGAIFPCTLAHEMGHTLGAEHVEDLSDLMARSNEALGRTKLHKNEDNRQSIMNHISWY
;
A
#
# COMPACT_ATOMS: atom_id res chain seq x y z
N MET A 1 -22.77 48.43 -55.27
CA MET A 1 -22.06 49.01 -54.11
C MET A 1 -20.69 48.37 -53.98
N ARG A 2 -19.70 49.19 -53.59
CA ARG A 2 -18.26 48.95 -53.45
C ARG A 2 -17.84 47.48 -53.28
N LYS A 3 -17.09 46.94 -54.26
CA LYS A 3 -15.60 46.89 -54.34
C LYS A 3 -15.07 45.75 -53.44
N SER A 4 -14.43 44.70 -53.95
CA SER A 4 -13.13 44.69 -54.66
C SER A 4 -12.36 43.54 -53.98
N LYS A 5 -11.59 42.64 -54.57
CA LYS A 5 -11.00 42.39 -55.88
C LYS A 5 -10.41 40.96 -55.76
N LEU A 6 -10.56 40.08 -56.74
CA LEU A 6 -9.55 39.80 -57.80
C LEU A 6 -8.33 39.04 -57.24
N LEU A 7 -7.73 37.99 -57.83
CA LEU A 7 -7.88 37.20 -59.05
C LEU A 7 -6.97 35.96 -58.81
N ILE A 8 -7.43 34.72 -58.95
CA ILE A 8 -7.16 33.72 -60.03
C ILE A 8 -5.68 33.30 -60.25
N LEU A 9 -5.56 31.98 -60.49
CA LEU A 9 -4.55 31.17 -61.22
C LEU A 9 -3.50 30.50 -60.31
N GLY A 10 -3.42 29.17 -60.16
CA GLY A 10 -3.91 28.06 -60.97
C GLY A 10 -2.88 27.67 -62.04
N PHE A 11 -2.11 26.61 -61.80
CA PHE A 11 -1.52 25.74 -62.82
C PHE A 11 -1.24 24.36 -62.24
N ALA A 12 -1.59 23.34 -63.02
CA ALA A 12 -1.49 21.93 -62.69
C ALA A 12 -0.35 21.24 -63.49
N ALA A 13 0.09 20.11 -62.93
CA ALA A 13 0.47 18.85 -63.59
C ALA A 13 1.94 18.59 -64.06
N LEU A 14 2.53 17.61 -63.37
CA LEU A 14 3.10 16.31 -63.83
C LEU A 14 4.52 16.17 -64.45
N PHE A 15 5.27 15.30 -63.75
CA PHE A 15 6.26 14.27 -64.11
C PHE A 15 7.61 14.61 -64.80
N ALA A 16 8.69 14.22 -64.12
CA ALA A 16 9.74 13.37 -64.68
C ALA A 16 10.51 12.65 -63.55
N ALA A 17 10.68 11.34 -63.68
CA ALA A 17 11.52 10.49 -62.85
C ALA A 17 12.96 10.52 -63.38
N CYS A 18 13.94 10.62 -62.49
CA CYS A 18 15.31 10.15 -62.70
C CYS A 18 15.74 9.37 -61.47
N SER A 19 16.14 8.13 -61.70
CA SER A 19 16.79 7.23 -60.75
C SER A 19 18.09 7.82 -60.23
N ASN A 20 18.37 7.61 -58.94
CA ASN A 20 19.61 7.00 -58.48
C ASN A 20 19.43 6.54 -57.03
N GLU A 21 19.94 5.35 -56.74
CA GLU A 21 20.03 4.77 -55.41
C GLU A 21 20.88 5.68 -54.51
N GLU A 22 20.29 6.20 -53.45
CA GLU A 22 21.03 6.68 -52.27
C GLU A 22 20.29 6.21 -51.03
N GLU A 23 21.06 5.67 -50.11
CA GLU A 23 20.67 5.00 -48.89
C GLU A 23 19.59 5.77 -48.12
N ASN A 24 18.40 5.18 -47.97
CA ASN A 24 17.47 5.60 -46.93
C ASN A 24 18.08 5.16 -45.59
N ILE A 25 18.94 6.01 -45.04
CA ILE A 25 19.07 6.18 -43.60
C ILE A 25 17.66 6.56 -43.14
N ILE A 26 16.90 5.58 -42.65
CA ILE A 26 15.73 5.83 -41.84
C ILE A 26 16.27 6.56 -40.62
N SER A 27 16.27 7.88 -40.69
CA SER A 27 16.31 8.74 -39.51
C SER A 27 15.05 8.39 -38.72
N SER A 28 15.17 7.38 -37.86
CA SER A 28 14.22 7.08 -36.81
C SER A 28 14.30 8.23 -35.80
N THR A 29 13.68 9.34 -36.16
CA THR A 29 13.26 10.36 -35.21
C THR A 29 11.77 10.20 -35.00
N ASP A 30 11.36 9.00 -34.59
CA ASP A 30 10.18 8.85 -33.76
C ASP A 30 10.59 9.36 -32.37
N ILE A 31 10.53 10.68 -32.20
CA ILE A 31 10.37 11.27 -30.87
C ILE A 31 8.91 11.00 -30.52
N SER A 32 8.60 9.77 -30.10
CA SER A 32 7.33 9.51 -29.44
C SER A 32 7.39 10.24 -28.10
N THR A 33 6.55 11.23 -27.93
CA THR A 33 6.38 12.00 -26.70
C THR A 33 6.13 11.07 -25.51
N THR A 34 7.18 10.87 -24.70
CA THR A 34 7.28 10.06 -23.48
C THR A 34 6.63 10.74 -22.27
N GLU A 35 5.44 11.35 -22.43
CA GLU A 35 4.80 12.10 -21.33
C GLU A 35 4.29 11.21 -20.18
N ASN A 36 4.19 9.89 -20.39
CA ASN A 36 3.70 8.93 -19.38
C ASN A 36 4.67 7.75 -19.16
N GLU A 37 5.97 7.96 -19.37
CA GLU A 37 6.99 6.93 -19.08
C GLU A 37 7.64 7.17 -17.71
N LEU A 38 7.79 6.10 -16.93
CA LEU A 38 8.53 6.10 -15.67
C LEU A 38 9.77 5.21 -15.79
N ASN A 39 10.95 5.84 -15.80
CA ASN A 39 12.23 5.15 -15.86
C ASN A 39 12.67 4.71 -14.45
N LEU A 40 12.50 3.43 -14.16
CA LEU A 40 12.77 2.82 -12.87
C LEU A 40 14.26 2.81 -12.47
N GLN A 41 15.19 3.17 -13.35
CA GLN A 41 16.62 3.26 -13.05
C GLN A 41 17.04 4.64 -12.51
N THR A 42 16.28 5.69 -12.83
CA THR A 42 16.62 7.09 -12.48
C THR A 42 15.47 7.82 -11.80
N LEU A 43 14.42 7.09 -11.40
CA LEU A 43 13.20 7.68 -10.88
C LEU A 43 13.46 8.51 -9.62
N ASN A 44 12.69 9.59 -9.47
CA ASN A 44 12.67 10.46 -8.30
C ASN A 44 11.23 10.79 -7.88
N TYR A 45 11.07 11.56 -6.80
CA TYR A 45 9.74 11.95 -6.30
C TYR A 45 8.93 12.80 -7.30
N GLU A 46 9.56 13.74 -7.98
CA GLU A 46 8.87 14.64 -8.92
C GLU A 46 8.35 13.88 -10.16
N ASP A 47 9.06 12.82 -10.58
CA ASP A 47 8.59 11.93 -11.65
C ASP A 47 7.26 11.26 -11.26
N PHE A 48 7.15 10.72 -10.03
CA PHE A 48 5.90 10.17 -9.52
C PHE A 48 4.82 11.24 -9.35
N SER A 49 5.16 12.35 -8.69
CA SER A 49 4.21 13.41 -8.37
C SER A 49 3.57 13.98 -9.64
N SER A 50 4.37 14.26 -10.68
CA SER A 50 3.86 14.78 -11.95
C SER A 50 2.99 13.76 -12.67
N LEU A 51 3.34 12.48 -12.60
CA LEU A 51 2.65 11.42 -13.30
C LEU A 51 1.32 11.03 -12.62
N LEU A 52 1.25 11.12 -11.29
CA LEU A 52 0.09 10.75 -10.47
C LEU A 52 -0.86 11.90 -10.12
N ALA A 53 -0.47 13.17 -10.31
CA ALA A 53 -1.28 14.33 -9.96
C ALA A 53 -2.67 14.35 -10.61
N ASP A 54 -2.75 13.96 -11.89
CA ASP A 54 -3.97 14.09 -12.72
C ASP A 54 -4.42 12.73 -13.28
N VAL A 55 -4.60 11.72 -12.43
CA VAL A 55 -5.19 10.43 -12.83
C VAL A 55 -6.72 10.58 -12.90
N PRO A 56 -7.36 10.49 -14.09
CA PRO A 56 -8.80 10.60 -14.20
C PRO A 56 -9.50 9.32 -13.70
N ASP A 57 -10.80 9.41 -13.41
CA ASP A 57 -11.63 8.27 -12.98
C ASP A 57 -11.59 7.08 -13.97
N SER A 58 -11.41 7.37 -15.27
CA SER A 58 -11.26 6.34 -16.32
C SER A 58 -9.92 5.60 -16.28
N GLY A 59 -9.01 6.02 -15.40
CA GLY A 59 -7.64 5.55 -15.25
C GLY A 59 -6.66 6.20 -16.24
N LYS A 60 -5.37 6.05 -15.94
CA LYS A 60 -4.24 6.58 -16.72
C LYS A 60 -3.30 5.44 -17.13
N SER A 61 -2.88 5.41 -18.40
CA SER A 61 -1.86 4.47 -18.88
C SER A 61 -0.46 5.03 -18.64
N ILE A 62 0.43 4.19 -18.12
CA ILE A 62 1.82 4.52 -17.81
C ILE A 62 2.72 3.45 -18.39
N VAL A 63 3.81 3.86 -19.02
CA VAL A 63 4.86 2.94 -19.49
C VAL A 63 5.93 2.83 -18.41
N LEU A 64 6.19 1.64 -17.92
CA LEU A 64 7.31 1.36 -17.01
C LEU A 64 8.52 0.89 -17.82
N ASN A 65 9.67 1.51 -17.55
CA ASN A 65 10.95 1.18 -18.17
C ASN A 65 11.99 0.92 -17.08
N ASN A 66 12.45 -0.32 -16.94
CA ASN A 66 13.48 -0.73 -15.99
C ASN A 66 14.88 -0.82 -16.61
N GLY A 67 15.09 -0.35 -17.84
CA GLY A 67 16.38 -0.41 -18.54
C GLY A 67 16.77 -1.82 -19.04
N GLU A 68 15.99 -2.85 -18.74
CA GLU A 68 16.20 -4.23 -19.19
C GLU A 68 14.86 -4.88 -19.56
N ILE A 69 14.71 -5.30 -20.84
CA ILE A 69 13.45 -5.70 -21.52
C ILE A 69 12.75 -4.50 -22.18
N SER A 70 11.94 -4.77 -23.21
CA SER A 70 10.99 -3.82 -23.76
C SER A 70 10.13 -3.20 -22.65
N PRO A 71 9.98 -1.85 -22.62
CA PRO A 71 9.05 -1.19 -21.70
C PRO A 71 7.65 -1.79 -21.80
N TRP A 72 6.88 -1.70 -20.73
CA TRP A 72 5.52 -2.22 -20.71
C TRP A 72 4.54 -1.23 -20.14
N GLU A 73 3.30 -1.32 -20.60
CA GLU A 73 2.21 -0.48 -20.15
C GLU A 73 1.49 -1.09 -18.94
N ILE A 74 1.23 -0.26 -17.94
CA ILE A 74 0.25 -0.51 -16.88
C ILE A 74 -0.87 0.52 -16.99
N LYS A 75 -2.06 0.18 -16.50
CA LYS A 75 -3.15 1.15 -16.36
C LYS A 75 -3.52 1.29 -14.89
N ILE A 76 -3.43 2.51 -14.38
CA ILE A 76 -3.68 2.82 -12.97
C ILE A 76 -4.99 3.58 -12.77
N TYR A 77 -5.55 3.44 -11.58
CA TYR A 77 -6.74 4.11 -11.11
C TYR A 77 -6.47 4.65 -9.71
N ARG A 78 -7.04 5.80 -9.38
CA ARG A 78 -6.98 6.36 -8.03
C ARG A 78 -7.94 5.60 -7.11
N ASP A 79 -7.50 5.35 -5.89
CA ASP A 79 -8.38 4.88 -4.82
C ASP A 79 -9.18 6.08 -4.26
N GLU A 80 -10.48 6.09 -4.55
CA GLU A 80 -11.45 7.08 -4.05
C GLU A 80 -12.19 6.60 -2.80
N LYS A 81 -11.90 5.40 -2.31
CA LYS A 81 -12.57 4.76 -1.18
C LYS A 81 -11.75 4.79 0.10
N THR A 82 -10.45 5.04 0.00
CA THR A 82 -9.56 5.23 1.16
C THR A 82 -9.13 6.68 1.31
N THR A 83 -9.22 7.20 2.53
CA THR A 83 -8.63 8.50 2.88
C THR A 83 -7.63 8.34 4.01
N ILE A 84 -6.59 9.18 4.00
CA ILE A 84 -5.55 9.23 5.05
C ILE A 84 -5.38 10.67 5.49
N SER A 85 -5.31 10.89 6.79
CA SER A 85 -5.07 12.21 7.37
C SER A 85 -4.32 12.15 8.70
N GLY A 86 -3.85 13.31 9.17
CA GLY A 86 -3.06 13.44 10.40
C GLY A 86 -1.58 13.67 10.06
N LEU A 87 -0.72 12.71 10.42
CA LEU A 87 0.72 12.79 10.16
C LEU A 87 1.13 12.45 8.71
N ASP A 88 0.22 11.83 7.96
CA ASP A 88 0.38 11.45 6.56
C ASP A 88 -0.84 11.92 5.75
N ASP A 89 -0.65 12.02 4.44
CA ASP A 89 -1.59 12.51 3.43
C ASP A 89 -1.53 11.66 2.14
N ALA A 90 -1.09 10.42 2.29
CA ALA A 90 -0.93 9.47 1.21
C ALA A 90 -2.25 9.21 0.45
N VAL A 91 -2.13 9.19 -0.88
CA VAL A 91 -3.16 8.77 -1.83
C VAL A 91 -2.70 7.48 -2.50
N PHE A 92 -3.61 6.51 -2.60
CA PHE A 92 -3.33 5.20 -3.18
C PHE A 92 -3.78 5.11 -4.63
N PHE A 93 -3.05 4.33 -5.41
CA PHE A 93 -3.35 4.01 -6.79
C PHE A 93 -3.14 2.52 -7.02
N TYR A 94 -4.09 1.89 -7.72
CA TYR A 94 -4.03 0.48 -8.05
C TYR A 94 -4.03 0.30 -9.56
N SER A 95 -3.33 -0.73 -10.02
CA SER A 95 -3.38 -1.15 -11.42
C SER A 95 -4.52 -2.12 -11.70
N ARG A 96 -4.70 -2.51 -12.95
CA ARG A 96 -5.44 -3.74 -13.29
C ARG A 96 -4.78 -4.94 -12.59
N ASP A 97 -5.55 -5.98 -12.26
CA ASP A 97 -5.04 -7.18 -11.56
C ASP A 97 -3.83 -7.81 -12.26
N GLN A 98 -3.93 -7.92 -13.59
CA GLN A 98 -2.88 -8.48 -14.46
C GLN A 98 -1.56 -7.67 -14.46
N ASP A 99 -1.62 -6.39 -14.12
CA ASP A 99 -0.46 -5.50 -14.07
C ASP A 99 0.28 -5.63 -12.72
N SER A 100 -0.38 -6.14 -11.67
CA SER A 100 0.21 -6.45 -10.35
C SER A 100 1.09 -5.34 -9.78
N THR A 101 0.62 -4.10 -9.89
CA THR A 101 1.32 -2.88 -9.48
C THR A 101 0.44 -2.03 -8.57
N SER A 102 1.03 -1.45 -7.54
CA SER A 102 0.38 -0.44 -6.71
C SER A 102 1.31 0.72 -6.43
N LEU A 103 0.75 1.92 -6.27
CA LEU A 103 1.51 3.14 -6.08
C LEU A 103 0.92 3.97 -4.95
N ILE A 104 1.79 4.70 -4.26
CA ILE A 104 1.42 5.66 -3.22
C ILE A 104 2.05 7.01 -3.54
N LEU A 105 1.28 8.09 -3.42
CA LEU A 105 1.78 9.46 -3.44
C LEU A 105 1.36 10.19 -2.16
N SER A 106 2.33 10.65 -1.38
CA SER A 106 2.18 11.60 -0.27
C SER A 106 2.90 12.90 -0.62
N SER A 107 2.63 14.00 0.08
CA SER A 107 3.44 15.22 -0.05
C SER A 107 4.93 15.05 0.29
N LYS A 108 5.31 13.97 0.97
CA LYS A 108 6.68 13.71 1.44
C LYS A 108 7.39 12.58 0.71
N TYR A 109 6.65 11.60 0.20
CA TYR A 109 7.22 10.38 -0.40
C TYR A 109 6.34 9.83 -1.50
N ALA A 110 6.91 9.00 -2.36
CA ALA A 110 6.18 8.22 -3.33
C ALA A 110 6.74 6.79 -3.39
N THR A 111 5.87 5.81 -3.67
CA THR A 111 6.29 4.43 -3.83
C THR A 111 5.61 3.75 -5.01
N LEU A 112 6.28 2.72 -5.54
CA LEU A 112 5.72 1.78 -6.51
C LEU A 112 6.08 0.36 -6.06
N ARG A 113 5.07 -0.46 -5.79
CA ARG A 113 5.22 -1.89 -5.49
C ARG A 113 4.86 -2.67 -6.74
N LEU A 114 5.81 -3.44 -7.25
CA LEU A 114 5.65 -4.21 -8.48
C LEU A 114 5.93 -5.68 -8.20
N THR A 115 5.03 -6.55 -8.68
CA THR A 115 5.32 -7.98 -8.81
C THR A 115 5.29 -8.38 -10.28
N ARG A 116 6.44 -8.79 -10.83
CA ARG A 116 6.55 -9.21 -12.23
C ARG A 116 7.56 -10.33 -12.37
N ASN A 117 7.24 -11.35 -13.17
CA ASN A 117 8.10 -12.51 -13.43
C ASN A 117 8.61 -13.20 -12.14
N GLY A 118 7.74 -13.28 -11.11
CA GLY A 118 8.09 -13.87 -9.81
C GLY A 118 9.01 -13.01 -8.94
N GLN A 119 9.34 -11.78 -9.34
CA GLN A 119 10.10 -10.83 -8.53
C GLN A 119 9.18 -9.76 -7.97
N SER A 120 9.29 -9.52 -6.66
CA SER A 120 8.67 -8.38 -6.00
C SER A 120 9.74 -7.32 -5.73
N ILE A 121 9.57 -6.15 -6.33
CA ILE A 121 10.46 -4.99 -6.17
C ILE A 121 9.61 -3.79 -5.77
N ASN A 122 9.98 -3.15 -4.67
CA ASN A 122 9.39 -1.91 -4.20
C ASN A 122 10.36 -0.75 -4.44
N TYR A 123 9.91 0.26 -5.16
CA TYR A 123 10.63 1.49 -5.39
C TYR A 123 10.13 2.56 -4.41
N VAL A 124 11.04 3.29 -3.79
CA VAL A 124 10.73 4.32 -2.79
C VAL A 124 11.54 5.57 -3.08
N THR A 125 10.87 6.72 -3.10
CA THR A 125 11.50 8.03 -3.19
C THR A 125 10.92 8.99 -2.16
N TYR A 126 11.76 9.94 -1.73
CA TYR A 126 11.37 11.03 -0.84
C TYR A 126 11.62 12.36 -1.53
N LYS A 127 10.72 13.32 -1.29
CA LYS A 127 10.85 14.68 -1.82
C LYS A 127 12.05 15.41 -1.23
N ASP A 128 12.26 15.23 0.08
CA ASP A 128 13.40 15.80 0.78
C ASP A 128 14.64 14.90 0.63
N LYS A 129 15.75 15.50 0.20
CA LYS A 129 16.99 14.79 -0.11
C LYS A 129 17.67 14.21 1.13
N GLU A 130 17.70 14.97 2.22
CA GLU A 130 18.29 14.52 3.47
C GLU A 130 17.51 13.32 4.02
N LYS A 131 16.18 13.36 3.91
CA LYS A 131 15.32 12.22 4.27
C LYS A 131 15.53 11.03 3.35
N MET A 132 15.67 11.24 2.04
CA MET A 132 15.99 10.14 1.10
C MET A 132 17.31 9.46 1.48
N GLU A 133 18.34 10.23 1.82
CA GLU A 133 19.60 9.67 2.31
C GLU A 133 19.46 8.95 3.65
N GLU A 134 18.70 9.50 4.59
CA GLU A 134 18.41 8.87 5.89
C GLU A 134 17.78 7.49 5.70
N ILE A 135 16.76 7.41 4.82
CA ILE A 135 16.05 6.17 4.48
C ILE A 135 16.97 5.18 3.76
N ALA A 136 17.77 5.64 2.80
CA ALA A 136 18.74 4.79 2.13
C ALA A 136 19.70 4.16 3.15
N ARG A 137 20.32 4.98 4.02
CA ARG A 137 21.23 4.51 5.08
C ARG A 137 20.54 3.57 6.07
N PHE A 138 19.26 3.80 6.36
CA PHE A 138 18.47 2.92 7.21
C PHE A 138 18.41 1.51 6.61
N TYR A 139 17.93 1.36 5.37
CA TYR A 139 17.83 0.05 4.73
C TYR A 139 19.20 -0.62 4.56
N THR A 140 20.27 0.14 4.27
CA THR A 140 21.63 -0.41 4.24
C THR A 140 22.04 -0.98 5.58
N ARG A 141 21.83 -0.24 6.67
CA ARG A 141 22.25 -0.64 8.02
C ARG A 141 21.45 -1.84 8.51
N GLN A 142 20.15 -1.86 8.27
CA GLN A 142 19.28 -2.93 8.73
C GLN A 142 19.52 -4.24 7.96
N TYR A 143 19.75 -4.16 6.65
CA TYR A 143 19.65 -5.34 5.79
C TYR A 143 20.93 -5.71 5.04
N VAL A 144 21.90 -4.80 4.89
CA VAL A 144 23.12 -5.02 4.10
C VAL A 144 24.39 -5.08 4.96
N ALA A 145 24.52 -4.23 5.98
CA ALA A 145 25.80 -3.94 6.66
C ALA A 145 26.53 -5.13 7.31
N ASN A 146 25.86 -6.25 7.54
CA ASN A 146 26.43 -7.45 8.20
C ASN A 146 26.51 -8.68 7.27
N ARG A 147 26.30 -8.52 5.96
CA ARG A 147 26.23 -9.64 5.00
C ARG A 147 27.37 -9.59 3.99
N SER A 148 27.87 -10.76 3.59
CA SER A 148 28.99 -10.86 2.65
C SER A 148 28.60 -10.29 1.28
N SER A 149 29.50 -9.56 0.61
CA SER A 149 29.21 -8.82 -0.64
C SER A 149 28.78 -9.69 -1.83
N SER A 150 28.93 -11.01 -1.72
CA SER A 150 28.44 -12.00 -2.70
C SER A 150 26.99 -12.47 -2.43
N GLU A 151 26.40 -12.11 -1.30
CA GLU A 151 25.09 -12.59 -0.87
C GLU A 151 24.03 -11.49 -0.98
N ILE A 152 23.28 -11.55 -2.09
CA ILE A 152 21.91 -11.04 -2.21
C ILE A 152 21.78 -9.50 -2.05
N ASN A 153 21.92 -8.78 -3.16
CA ASN A 153 21.60 -7.35 -3.20
C ASN A 153 20.08 -7.13 -3.03
N CYS A 154 19.63 -6.88 -1.79
CA CYS A 154 18.24 -6.58 -1.45
C CYS A 154 17.88 -5.09 -1.60
N VAL A 155 18.89 -4.22 -1.68
CA VAL A 155 18.73 -2.76 -1.71
C VAL A 155 19.61 -2.18 -2.81
N SER A 156 19.00 -1.67 -3.87
CA SER A 156 19.69 -0.93 -4.93
C SER A 156 19.41 0.57 -4.79
N TYR A 157 20.43 1.41 -4.95
CA TYR A 157 20.26 2.86 -4.98
C TYR A 157 19.99 3.35 -6.40
N LEU A 158 19.09 4.32 -6.49
CA LEU A 158 18.78 5.04 -7.73
C LEU A 158 19.44 6.41 -7.66
N TYR A 159 19.97 6.85 -8.79
CA TYR A 159 20.72 8.08 -8.88
C TYR A 159 20.20 8.93 -10.03
N LYS A 160 20.24 10.25 -9.85
CA LYS A 160 19.79 11.22 -10.87
C LYS A 160 20.58 11.11 -12.18
N ASN A 161 21.87 10.86 -12.09
CA ASN A 161 22.77 10.69 -13.24
C ASN A 161 23.49 9.33 -13.13
N THR A 162 23.53 8.58 -14.23
CA THR A 162 24.21 7.27 -14.33
C THR A 162 25.70 7.38 -14.71
N THR A 163 26.21 8.59 -14.97
CA THR A 163 27.61 8.84 -15.33
C THR A 163 28.51 8.88 -14.10
N ARG A 164 29.71 8.27 -14.19
CA ARG A 164 30.76 8.16 -13.13
C ARG A 164 31.31 9.50 -12.61
N THR A 165 30.47 10.38 -12.09
CA THR A 165 30.88 11.60 -11.36
C THR A 165 30.79 11.33 -9.87
N THR A 166 31.76 11.77 -9.07
CA THR A 166 31.87 11.45 -7.62
C THR A 166 30.75 11.98 -6.72
N ASP A 167 29.72 12.61 -7.30
CA ASP A 167 28.62 13.29 -6.61
C ASP A 167 27.29 12.64 -7.03
N HIS A 168 26.98 11.48 -6.45
CA HIS A 168 25.74 10.75 -6.77
C HIS A 168 24.69 11.02 -5.69
N GLU A 169 23.83 11.99 -5.94
CA GLU A 169 22.61 12.21 -5.14
C GLU A 169 21.68 11.00 -5.29
N ILE A 170 21.35 10.35 -4.16
CA ILE A 170 20.39 9.23 -4.13
C ILE A 170 18.98 9.81 -4.32
N THR A 171 18.33 9.44 -5.41
CA THR A 171 16.96 9.88 -5.72
C THR A 171 15.90 8.89 -5.25
N GLY A 172 16.32 7.66 -4.99
CA GLY A 172 15.43 6.57 -4.58
C GLY A 172 16.17 5.30 -4.20
N ILE A 173 15.41 4.34 -3.70
CA ILE A 173 15.86 2.96 -3.49
C ILE A 173 14.91 1.99 -4.16
N ALA A 174 15.46 0.87 -4.63
CA ALA A 174 14.71 -0.30 -5.06
C ALA A 174 14.99 -1.45 -4.09
N LEU A 175 13.94 -1.94 -3.45
CA LEU A 175 13.96 -3.01 -2.47
C LEU A 175 13.46 -4.29 -3.12
N ASN A 176 14.32 -5.31 -3.20
CA ASN A 176 13.89 -6.63 -3.64
C ASN A 176 13.20 -7.34 -2.46
N MET A 177 11.90 -7.16 -2.34
CA MET A 177 11.11 -7.66 -1.21
C MET A 177 11.11 -9.18 -1.14
N GLY A 178 11.07 -9.88 -2.28
CA GLY A 178 11.13 -11.35 -2.28
C GLY A 178 12.43 -11.87 -1.64
N LYS A 179 13.57 -11.27 -2.00
CA LYS A 179 14.86 -11.58 -1.37
C LYS A 179 14.89 -11.17 0.09
N LEU A 180 14.40 -9.96 0.40
CA LEU A 180 14.39 -9.43 1.76
C LEU A 180 13.60 -10.36 2.68
N LEU A 181 12.35 -10.70 2.35
CA LEU A 181 11.51 -11.61 3.13
C LEU A 181 12.15 -13.00 3.28
N SER A 182 12.83 -13.51 2.25
CA SER A 182 13.51 -14.81 2.30
C SER A 182 14.66 -14.90 3.29
N MET A 183 15.29 -13.77 3.61
CA MET A 183 16.33 -13.72 4.63
C MET A 183 15.79 -13.86 6.05
N TYR A 184 14.49 -13.62 6.22
CA TYR A 184 13.84 -13.36 7.50
C TYR A 184 12.81 -14.46 7.82
N GLN A 185 12.36 -15.23 6.83
CA GLN A 185 11.37 -16.33 6.95
C GLN A 185 11.49 -17.24 8.18
N LYS A 186 12.71 -17.58 8.64
CA LYS A 186 12.92 -18.47 9.80
C LYS A 186 12.59 -17.83 11.15
N ASP A 187 12.60 -16.51 11.22
CA ASP A 187 12.39 -15.78 12.46
C ASP A 187 10.88 -15.61 12.80
N TYR A 188 9.97 -16.06 11.92
CA TYR A 188 8.52 -15.73 11.98
C TYR A 188 7.56 -16.92 11.92
N GLN A 189 7.96 -18.10 12.41
CA GLN A 189 7.24 -19.34 12.11
C GLN A 189 5.85 -19.50 12.76
N ASN A 190 5.44 -18.68 13.74
CA ASN A 190 4.22 -18.96 14.50
C ASN A 190 3.39 -17.73 14.86
N LEU A 191 2.16 -17.68 14.34
CA LEU A 191 1.13 -16.68 14.63
C LEU A 191 -0.13 -17.30 15.23
N SER A 192 -0.07 -18.54 15.72
CA SER A 192 -1.23 -19.32 16.19
C SER A 192 -2.08 -18.69 17.31
N ASN A 193 -1.64 -17.59 17.93
CA ASN A 193 -2.34 -16.92 19.04
C ASN A 193 -2.26 -15.38 18.96
N ASP A 194 -2.49 -14.80 17.79
CA ASP A 194 -2.48 -13.34 17.58
C ASP A 194 -3.88 -12.69 17.66
N TYR A 195 -4.93 -13.39 18.10
CA TYR A 195 -6.20 -12.73 18.41
C TYR A 195 -6.71 -13.08 19.81
N GLU A 196 -7.58 -12.20 20.34
CA GLU A 196 -8.32 -12.41 21.58
C GLU A 196 -9.81 -12.34 21.30
N THR A 197 -10.61 -13.16 21.97
CA THR A 197 -12.07 -13.01 21.91
C THR A 197 -12.49 -11.82 22.80
N PRO A 198 -13.36 -10.92 22.32
CA PRO A 198 -13.97 -9.92 23.18
C PRO A 198 -14.62 -10.61 24.37
N GLY A 199 -14.52 -10.03 25.57
CA GLY A 199 -15.20 -10.52 26.77
C GLY A 199 -16.74 -10.39 26.70
N VAL A 200 -17.28 -10.04 25.53
CA VAL A 200 -18.68 -9.78 25.26
C VAL A 200 -19.08 -10.65 24.06
N THR A 201 -20.19 -11.36 24.21
CA THR A 201 -20.71 -12.22 23.14
C THR A 201 -21.45 -11.34 22.13
N VAL A 202 -20.88 -11.17 20.93
CA VAL A 202 -21.63 -10.58 19.81
C VAL A 202 -22.79 -11.54 19.49
N PRO A 203 -24.06 -11.13 19.65
CA PRO A 203 -25.18 -12.04 19.39
C PRO A 203 -25.17 -12.43 17.90
N GLN A 204 -24.89 -13.70 17.61
CA GLN A 204 -24.89 -14.28 16.25
C GLN A 204 -26.28 -14.21 15.56
N SER A 205 -27.32 -13.74 16.24
CA SER A 205 -28.72 -13.90 15.85
C SER A 205 -29.17 -13.09 14.63
N ASP A 206 -28.35 -12.21 14.07
CA ASP A 206 -28.72 -11.43 12.86
C ASP A 206 -27.97 -11.83 11.58
N TYR A 207 -27.04 -12.77 11.62
CA TYR A 207 -26.30 -13.20 10.42
C TYR A 207 -27.16 -13.92 9.37
N SER A 208 -28.28 -14.53 9.76
CA SER A 208 -29.17 -15.30 8.87
C SER A 208 -30.04 -14.45 7.93
N LYS A 209 -30.01 -13.10 8.02
CA LYS A 209 -30.85 -12.20 7.21
C LYS A 209 -30.16 -11.59 5.98
N LEU A 210 -28.99 -12.06 5.57
CA LEU A 210 -28.22 -11.48 4.45
C LEU A 210 -28.95 -11.49 3.10
N SER A 211 -29.80 -12.50 2.84
CA SER A 211 -30.44 -12.68 1.52
C SER A 211 -31.51 -11.65 1.16
N THR A 212 -31.81 -10.68 2.04
CA THR A 212 -32.83 -9.63 1.80
C THR A 212 -32.33 -8.21 2.02
N ARG A 213 -31.02 -8.01 2.26
CA ARG A 213 -30.45 -6.69 2.58
C ARG A 213 -30.22 -5.86 1.32
N THR A 214 -30.65 -4.60 1.34
CA THR A 214 -30.40 -3.64 0.25
C THR A 214 -29.04 -3.00 0.48
N ILE A 215 -28.19 -2.97 -0.55
CA ILE A 215 -26.90 -2.26 -0.49
C ILE A 215 -27.19 -0.76 -0.26
N PRO A 216 -26.53 -0.10 0.71
CA PRO A 216 -26.76 1.32 0.97
C PRO A 216 -26.41 2.16 -0.28
N HIS A 217 -27.06 3.31 -0.44
CA HIS A 217 -26.81 4.19 -1.59
C HIS A 217 -25.37 4.72 -1.61
N GLU A 218 -24.80 4.98 -0.43
CA GLU A 218 -23.40 5.37 -0.25
C GLU A 218 -22.77 4.56 0.89
N PRO A 219 -21.52 4.10 0.73
CA PRO A 219 -20.80 3.44 1.82
C PRO A 219 -20.61 4.36 3.03
N ARG A 220 -20.61 3.80 4.23
CA ARG A 220 -20.30 4.53 5.47
C ARG A 220 -18.79 4.67 5.62
N SER A 221 -18.34 5.89 5.90
CA SER A 221 -16.95 6.11 6.31
C SER A 221 -16.72 5.58 7.71
N VAL A 222 -15.71 4.73 7.86
CA VAL A 222 -15.27 4.15 9.13
C VAL A 222 -13.89 4.70 9.46
N TYR A 223 -13.74 5.27 10.65
CA TYR A 223 -12.43 5.74 11.09
C TYR A 223 -11.57 4.57 11.53
N VAL A 224 -10.35 4.53 10.99
CA VAL A 224 -9.28 3.63 11.44
C VAL A 224 -8.19 4.50 12.06
N VAL A 225 -8.23 4.64 13.39
CA VAL A 225 -7.32 5.50 14.13
C VAL A 225 -6.03 4.75 14.41
N CYS A 226 -4.97 5.13 13.73
CA CYS A 226 -3.63 4.58 13.88
C CYS A 226 -2.81 5.47 14.81
N LEU A 227 -2.54 4.99 16.01
CA LEU A 227 -1.74 5.67 17.02
C LEU A 227 -0.31 5.17 16.98
N LEU A 228 0.68 6.07 16.96
CA LEU A 228 2.08 5.68 16.95
C LEU A 228 2.61 5.50 18.38
N GLU A 229 3.15 4.32 18.71
CA GLU A 229 3.76 4.07 20.02
C GLU A 229 4.91 5.04 20.28
N LYS A 230 4.95 5.62 21.48
CA LYS A 230 5.94 6.63 21.86
C LYS A 230 7.35 6.04 21.81
N GLY A 231 8.24 6.75 21.12
CA GLY A 231 9.66 6.39 21.01
C GLY A 231 9.95 5.30 20.00
N THR A 232 8.95 4.83 19.24
CA THR A 232 9.17 3.90 18.14
C THR A 232 9.81 4.59 16.94
N GLN A 233 10.66 3.87 16.21
CA GLN A 233 11.16 4.34 14.92
C GLN A 233 10.04 4.23 13.89
N LEU A 234 9.88 5.23 13.04
CA LEU A 234 8.77 5.27 12.09
C LEU A 234 9.28 5.54 10.68
N ILE A 235 8.74 4.78 9.73
CA ILE A 235 9.05 4.91 8.33
C ILE A 235 7.74 5.18 7.59
N PRO A 236 7.50 6.45 7.16
CA PRO A 236 6.20 6.85 6.61
C PRO A 236 5.69 5.96 5.49
N HIS A 237 6.54 5.59 4.54
CA HIS A 237 6.10 4.76 3.41
C HIS A 237 5.75 3.32 3.80
N GLU A 238 6.35 2.77 4.85
CA GLU A 238 5.97 1.45 5.35
C GLU A 238 4.61 1.48 6.03
N LEU A 239 4.28 2.56 6.75
CA LEU A 239 2.92 2.79 7.28
C LEU A 239 1.90 2.87 6.13
N GLY A 240 2.24 3.61 5.07
CA GLY A 240 1.45 3.68 3.85
C GLY A 240 1.20 2.30 3.24
N TRP A 241 2.21 1.45 3.15
CA TRP A 241 2.06 0.07 2.65
C TRP A 241 1.13 -0.80 3.51
N GLN A 242 1.18 -0.66 4.84
CA GLN A 242 0.29 -1.42 5.73
C GLN A 242 -1.17 -0.99 5.55
N MET A 243 -1.43 0.32 5.43
CA MET A 243 -2.78 0.85 5.20
C MET A 243 -3.30 0.50 3.80
N GLU A 244 -2.43 0.56 2.79
CA GLU A 244 -2.73 0.11 1.43
C GLU A 244 -3.12 -1.37 1.41
N ASP A 245 -2.33 -2.23 2.04
CA ASP A 245 -2.62 -3.67 2.14
C ASP A 245 -3.95 -3.93 2.86
N ALA A 246 -4.23 -3.19 3.94
CA ALA A 246 -5.48 -3.32 4.68
C ALA A 246 -6.71 -2.89 3.87
N SER A 247 -6.61 -1.78 3.14
CA SER A 247 -7.67 -1.33 2.24
C SER A 247 -7.92 -2.31 1.10
N ALA A 248 -6.86 -2.84 0.48
CA ALA A 248 -6.95 -3.83 -0.57
C ALA A 248 -7.60 -5.13 -0.08
N ALA A 249 -7.24 -5.61 1.11
CA ALA A 249 -7.82 -6.79 1.73
C ALA A 249 -9.34 -6.67 1.93
N LEU A 250 -9.79 -5.50 2.42
CA LEU A 250 -11.20 -5.22 2.64
C LEU A 250 -11.97 -5.09 1.31
N TYR A 251 -11.47 -4.28 0.37
CA TYR A 251 -12.22 -3.97 -0.85
C TYR A 251 -12.26 -5.10 -1.86
N ASP A 252 -11.32 -6.05 -1.76
CA ASP A 252 -11.42 -7.34 -2.45
C ASP A 252 -12.61 -8.19 -1.95
N VAL A 253 -13.02 -8.01 -0.69
CA VAL A 253 -14.26 -8.60 -0.15
C VAL A 253 -15.48 -7.77 -0.56
N SER A 254 -15.50 -6.47 -0.25
CA SER A 254 -16.47 -5.51 -0.75
C SER A 254 -16.08 -4.07 -0.45
N LYS A 255 -16.44 -3.17 -1.37
CA LYS A 255 -16.32 -1.71 -1.25
C LYS A 255 -17.67 -0.99 -1.15
N ASP A 256 -18.76 -1.75 -1.07
CA ASP A 256 -20.11 -1.21 -1.24
C ASP A 256 -20.73 -0.76 0.10
N TYR A 257 -20.23 -1.31 1.21
CA TYR A 257 -20.79 -1.02 2.53
C TYR A 257 -19.98 0.01 3.29
N ILE A 258 -18.66 -0.10 3.33
CA ILE A 258 -17.82 0.84 4.09
C ILE A 258 -16.65 1.38 3.26
N THR A 259 -16.21 2.57 3.62
CA THR A 259 -14.96 3.19 3.17
C THR A 259 -14.05 3.41 4.38
N LEU A 260 -12.74 3.30 4.19
CA LEU A 260 -11.76 3.46 5.25
C LEU A 260 -11.22 4.89 5.27
N ASP A 261 -11.31 5.52 6.44
CA ASP A 261 -10.68 6.82 6.70
C ASP A 261 -9.64 6.67 7.81
N PHE A 262 -8.38 6.49 7.41
CA PHE A 262 -7.26 6.34 8.34
C PHE A 262 -6.87 7.69 8.96
N LYS A 263 -6.80 7.71 10.29
CA LYS A 263 -6.29 8.83 11.09
C LYS A 263 -4.95 8.44 11.70
N LEU A 264 -3.85 8.89 11.12
CA LEU A 264 -2.51 8.62 11.64
C LEU A 264 -2.10 9.70 12.63
N LEU A 265 -2.01 9.36 13.92
CA LEU A 265 -1.77 10.32 15.00
C LEU A 265 -0.54 9.94 15.81
N GLN A 266 0.20 10.95 16.26
CA GLN A 266 1.21 10.75 17.29
C GLN A 266 0.50 10.45 18.62
N SER A 267 1.02 9.49 19.38
CA SER A 267 0.57 9.25 20.75
C SER A 267 1.74 9.31 21.74
N ASP A 268 1.40 9.42 23.02
CA ASP A 268 2.32 9.25 24.14
C ASP A 268 2.26 7.83 24.73
N PHE A 269 1.58 6.91 24.05
CA PHE A 269 1.34 5.56 24.54
C PHE A 269 2.63 4.77 24.61
N VAL A 270 2.82 4.11 25.74
CA VAL A 270 3.77 3.03 25.93
C VAL A 270 3.00 1.95 26.65
N VAL A 271 2.71 0.86 25.95
CA VAL A 271 1.91 -0.22 26.53
C VAL A 271 2.75 -1.01 27.52
N THR A 272 2.09 -1.45 28.58
CA THR A 272 2.68 -2.30 29.61
C THR A 272 2.15 -3.73 29.52
N GLY A 273 2.92 -4.70 30.00
CA GLY A 273 2.56 -6.12 29.94
C GLY A 273 3.70 -7.02 29.45
N ASN A 274 3.67 -8.27 29.87
CA ASN A 274 4.73 -9.25 29.62
C ASN A 274 4.61 -9.90 28.23
N ASN A 275 3.41 -9.95 27.66
CA ASN A 275 3.09 -10.58 26.38
C ASN A 275 2.19 -9.67 25.54
N ALA A 276 1.93 -10.02 24.28
CA ALA A 276 1.07 -9.23 23.41
C ALA A 276 -0.38 -9.07 23.92
N SER A 277 -0.94 -10.09 24.58
CA SER A 277 -2.31 -10.03 25.12
C SER A 277 -2.47 -8.99 26.23
N GLU A 278 -1.54 -8.96 27.18
CA GLU A 278 -1.51 -7.95 28.25
C GLU A 278 -1.33 -6.55 27.67
N LYS A 279 -0.49 -6.39 26.64
CA LYS A 279 -0.27 -5.12 25.95
C LYS A 279 -1.51 -4.63 25.19
N LEU A 280 -2.24 -5.52 24.52
CA LEU A 280 -3.52 -5.18 23.87
C LEU A 280 -4.56 -4.74 24.90
N ALA A 281 -4.67 -5.45 26.03
CA ALA A 281 -5.58 -5.08 27.11
C ALA A 281 -5.22 -3.71 27.73
N ASP A 282 -3.93 -3.44 27.97
CA ASP A 282 -3.46 -2.13 28.44
C ASP A 282 -3.75 -1.02 27.42
N PHE A 283 -3.53 -1.27 26.13
CA PHE A 283 -3.87 -0.34 25.06
C PHE A 283 -5.35 0.05 25.08
N ARG A 284 -6.24 -0.93 25.12
CA ARG A 284 -7.68 -0.70 25.20
C ARG A 284 -8.07 0.08 26.46
N GLN A 285 -7.48 -0.26 27.60
CA GLN A 285 -7.74 0.45 28.86
C GLN A 285 -7.26 1.91 28.80
N ARG A 286 -6.16 2.19 28.11
CA ARG A 286 -5.68 3.55 27.86
C ARG A 286 -6.62 4.33 26.95
N LEU A 287 -7.13 3.73 25.87
CA LEU A 287 -8.13 4.37 25.00
C LEU A 287 -9.36 4.84 25.81
N LYS A 288 -9.86 3.99 26.71
CA LYS A 288 -10.97 4.31 27.63
C LYS A 288 -10.70 5.47 28.58
N SER A 289 -9.43 5.81 28.82
CA SER A 289 -9.05 6.90 29.72
C SER A 289 -8.91 8.26 29.03
N ILE A 290 -8.98 8.31 27.70
CA ILE A 290 -8.89 9.55 26.92
C ILE A 290 -10.29 10.06 26.63
N GLU A 291 -10.60 11.25 27.14
CA GLU A 291 -11.91 11.89 26.97
C GLU A 291 -12.20 12.19 25.50
N GLU A 292 -11.21 12.65 24.74
CA GLU A 292 -11.32 13.00 23.33
C GLU A 292 -11.67 11.80 22.43
N PHE A 293 -11.44 10.58 22.88
CA PHE A 293 -11.78 9.36 22.14
C PHE A 293 -13.15 8.79 22.51
N ALA A 294 -13.83 9.30 23.54
CA ALA A 294 -15.06 8.72 24.06
C ALA A 294 -16.16 8.57 22.99
N GLU A 295 -16.33 9.59 22.14
CA GLU A 295 -17.32 9.59 21.05
C GLU A 295 -16.95 8.67 19.88
N TYR A 296 -15.72 8.18 19.84
CA TYR A 296 -15.19 7.30 18.80
C TYR A 296 -15.00 5.86 19.29
N SER A 297 -15.51 5.51 20.47
CA SER A 297 -15.30 4.18 21.07
C SER A 297 -15.82 3.01 20.23
N ASP A 298 -16.60 3.29 19.19
CA ASP A 298 -17.19 2.36 18.23
C ASP A 298 -16.39 2.24 16.90
N GLN A 299 -15.30 3.02 16.77
CA GLN A 299 -14.39 3.03 15.62
C GLN A 299 -13.20 2.08 15.82
N MET A 300 -12.44 1.84 14.74
CA MET A 300 -11.27 0.97 14.81
C MET A 300 -10.03 1.70 15.32
N PHE A 301 -9.29 1.11 16.25
CA PHE A 301 -8.05 1.69 16.81
C PHE A 301 -6.87 0.72 16.72
N TYR A 302 -5.73 1.17 16.21
CA TYR A 302 -4.51 0.37 16.16
C TYR A 302 -3.32 1.12 16.75
N LEU A 303 -2.63 0.50 17.72
CA LEU A 303 -1.32 0.98 18.15
C LEU A 303 -0.24 0.40 17.24
N LEU A 304 0.53 1.28 16.61
CA LEU A 304 1.52 0.93 15.61
C LEU A 304 2.94 1.11 16.14
N ARG A 305 3.81 0.16 15.80
CA ARG A 305 5.25 0.27 16.05
C ARG A 305 6.07 -0.40 14.96
N TYR A 306 7.37 -0.13 14.90
CA TYR A 306 8.23 -0.73 13.87
C TYR A 306 8.32 -2.26 13.97
N GLY A 307 8.62 -2.76 15.17
CA GLY A 307 8.96 -4.16 15.42
C GLY A 307 7.87 -4.99 16.12
N MET A 308 8.18 -6.27 16.30
CA MET A 308 7.34 -7.27 16.98
C MET A 308 7.04 -6.88 18.43
N TRP A 309 5.89 -7.25 18.99
CA TRP A 309 5.40 -6.93 20.35
C TRP A 309 6.01 -7.77 21.49
N ASP A 310 6.46 -8.97 21.15
CA ASP A 310 7.26 -9.88 21.97
C ASP A 310 8.16 -10.72 21.04
N ILE A 311 8.60 -11.93 21.46
CA ILE A 311 9.54 -12.75 20.70
C ILE A 311 8.97 -13.21 19.35
N SER A 312 7.64 -13.36 19.23
CA SER A 312 7.01 -13.95 18.03
C SER A 312 5.80 -13.19 17.49
N THR A 313 5.25 -12.21 18.23
CA THR A 313 3.98 -11.58 17.88
C THR A 313 4.17 -10.30 17.06
N LEU A 314 3.67 -10.30 15.82
CA LEU A 314 3.71 -9.13 14.92
C LEU A 314 2.54 -8.18 15.17
N GLY A 315 1.36 -8.70 15.46
CA GLY A 315 0.20 -7.93 15.84
C GLY A 315 -0.69 -8.75 16.75
N LYS A 316 -1.68 -8.09 17.36
CA LYS A 316 -2.76 -8.77 18.04
C LYS A 316 -4.03 -7.92 18.10
N ALA A 317 -5.19 -8.51 17.83
CA ALA A 317 -6.47 -7.81 17.82
C ALA A 317 -7.59 -8.57 18.53
N TYR A 318 -8.66 -7.83 18.91
CA TYR A 318 -9.90 -8.45 19.34
C TYR A 318 -10.72 -8.91 18.12
N VAL A 319 -11.02 -10.22 18.05
CA VAL A 319 -11.75 -10.79 16.91
C VAL A 319 -13.23 -10.36 16.92
N GLY A 320 -13.74 -9.92 15.78
CA GLY A 320 -15.14 -9.47 15.64
C GLY A 320 -15.48 -8.23 16.48
N GLY A 321 -14.47 -7.45 16.88
CA GLY A 321 -14.66 -6.24 17.69
C GLY A 321 -15.41 -5.11 16.98
N TYR A 322 -15.52 -5.16 15.64
CA TYR A 322 -16.23 -4.16 14.84
C TYR A 322 -17.41 -4.73 14.08
N VAL A 323 -18.60 -4.15 14.25
CA VAL A 323 -19.81 -4.47 13.47
C VAL A 323 -20.48 -3.17 13.01
N ALA A 324 -20.51 -2.90 11.71
CA ALA A 324 -21.01 -1.64 11.14
C ALA A 324 -22.47 -1.33 11.48
N SER A 325 -23.32 -2.37 11.57
CA SER A 325 -24.76 -2.23 11.84
C SER A 325 -25.10 -1.98 13.30
N ASN A 326 -24.23 -2.38 14.24
CA ASN A 326 -24.43 -2.18 15.66
C ASN A 326 -23.08 -2.27 16.39
N PRO A 327 -22.24 -1.24 16.30
CA PRO A 327 -20.92 -1.30 16.89
C PRO A 327 -21.05 -1.18 18.42
N GLU A 328 -20.42 -2.11 19.14
CA GLU A 328 -20.62 -2.26 20.59
C GLU A 328 -20.10 -1.05 21.38
N GLY A 329 -19.12 -0.34 20.83
CA GLY A 329 -18.38 0.70 21.54
C GLY A 329 -17.31 0.12 22.46
N ASP A 330 -16.95 0.88 23.50
CA ASP A 330 -15.95 0.51 24.52
C ASP A 330 -14.57 0.09 23.95
N PHE A 331 -14.25 0.54 22.72
CA PHE A 331 -12.97 0.27 22.04
C PHE A 331 -12.68 -1.22 21.85
N TRP A 332 -13.70 -2.06 21.64
CA TRP A 332 -13.47 -3.48 21.28
C TRP A 332 -12.90 -3.65 19.89
N ALA A 333 -13.18 -2.73 18.97
CA ALA A 333 -12.56 -2.69 17.65
C ALA A 333 -11.11 -2.18 17.73
N CYS A 334 -10.22 -2.88 18.42
CA CYS A 334 -8.83 -2.45 18.53
C CYS A 334 -7.80 -3.57 18.38
N GLY A 335 -6.58 -3.16 18.00
CA GLY A 335 -5.43 -4.04 17.90
C GLY A 335 -4.09 -3.33 18.09
N ILE A 336 -3.03 -4.12 18.08
CA ILE A 336 -1.63 -3.67 18.07
C ILE A 336 -0.96 -4.26 16.84
N SER A 337 -0.08 -3.52 16.15
CA SER A 337 0.45 -3.97 14.85
C SER A 337 1.88 -3.49 14.58
N ALA A 338 2.71 -4.40 14.06
CA ALA A 338 4.03 -4.09 13.54
C ALA A 338 3.95 -3.53 12.11
N THR A 339 4.90 -2.67 11.75
CA THR A 339 4.84 -1.88 10.52
C THR A 339 6.03 -2.05 9.60
N GLY A 340 7.13 -2.65 10.08
CA GLY A 340 8.35 -2.84 9.30
C GLY A 340 8.11 -3.54 7.95
N ALA A 341 8.87 -3.18 6.90
CA ALA A 341 8.71 -3.74 5.56
C ALA A 341 8.85 -5.27 5.48
N ILE A 342 9.55 -5.89 6.44
CA ILE A 342 9.68 -7.35 6.54
C ILE A 342 8.45 -8.04 7.17
N PHE A 343 7.46 -7.26 7.63
CA PHE A 343 6.19 -7.70 8.20
C PHE A 343 5.00 -7.22 7.35
N PRO A 344 4.99 -7.47 6.03
CA PRO A 344 3.93 -6.97 5.17
C PRO A 344 2.56 -7.50 5.61
N CYS A 345 1.52 -6.71 5.38
CA CYS A 345 0.13 -7.06 5.64
C CYS A 345 -0.22 -7.38 7.11
N THR A 346 0.62 -7.01 8.08
CA THR A 346 0.32 -7.24 9.51
C THR A 346 -0.92 -6.45 9.92
N LEU A 347 -1.02 -5.17 9.55
CA LEU A 347 -2.21 -4.37 9.84
C LEU A 347 -3.47 -4.95 9.18
N ALA A 348 -3.35 -5.38 7.93
CA ALA A 348 -4.45 -6.02 7.20
C ALA A 348 -4.95 -7.29 7.90
N HIS A 349 -4.02 -8.12 8.42
CA HIS A 349 -4.34 -9.32 9.18
C HIS A 349 -5.09 -9.00 10.47
N GLU A 350 -4.58 -8.04 11.26
CA GLU A 350 -5.24 -7.62 12.50
C GLU A 350 -6.62 -6.98 12.24
N MET A 351 -6.75 -6.22 11.16
CA MET A 351 -8.05 -5.70 10.71
C MET A 351 -9.00 -6.81 10.27
N GLY A 352 -8.50 -7.85 9.60
CA GLY A 352 -9.25 -9.07 9.31
C GLY A 352 -9.83 -9.69 10.57
N HIS A 353 -9.02 -9.85 11.63
CA HIS A 353 -9.50 -10.31 12.93
C HIS A 353 -10.56 -9.37 13.51
N THR A 354 -10.33 -8.06 13.56
CA THR A 354 -11.32 -7.10 14.04
C THR A 354 -12.66 -7.18 13.29
N LEU A 355 -12.64 -7.57 12.03
CA LEU A 355 -13.79 -7.81 11.16
C LEU A 355 -14.34 -9.25 11.21
N GLY A 356 -13.86 -10.06 12.16
CA GLY A 356 -14.39 -11.40 12.44
C GLY A 356 -13.80 -12.53 11.62
N ALA A 357 -12.71 -12.29 10.88
CA ALA A 357 -11.97 -13.37 10.24
C ALA A 357 -11.16 -14.16 11.26
N GLU A 358 -11.11 -15.48 11.11
CA GLU A 358 -10.33 -16.38 11.94
C GLU A 358 -9.16 -16.96 11.14
N HIS A 359 -8.21 -17.59 11.83
CA HIS A 359 -7.10 -18.19 11.14
C HIS A 359 -7.47 -19.41 10.30
N VAL A 360 -6.75 -19.58 9.19
CA VAL A 360 -6.86 -20.72 8.30
C VAL A 360 -5.50 -21.40 8.07
N GLU A 361 -5.55 -22.65 7.59
CA GLU A 361 -4.36 -23.45 7.29
C GLU A 361 -3.76 -23.16 5.91
N ASP A 362 -4.50 -22.51 5.00
CA ASP A 362 -3.96 -22.10 3.70
C ASP A 362 -2.91 -21.00 3.90
N LEU A 363 -1.63 -21.37 3.74
CA LEU A 363 -0.48 -20.47 3.88
C LEU A 363 -0.49 -19.31 2.87
N SER A 364 -1.33 -19.39 1.84
CA SER A 364 -1.48 -18.33 0.85
C SER A 364 -2.62 -17.36 1.17
N ASP A 365 -3.39 -17.59 2.23
CA ASP A 365 -4.43 -16.68 2.74
C ASP A 365 -3.82 -15.59 3.62
N LEU A 366 -4.40 -14.38 3.61
CA LEU A 366 -4.05 -13.32 4.56
C LEU A 366 -4.15 -13.79 6.02
N MET A 367 -5.11 -14.65 6.35
CA MET A 367 -5.38 -15.18 7.69
C MET A 367 -4.63 -16.49 8.00
N ALA A 368 -3.56 -16.82 7.27
CA ALA A 368 -2.76 -18.01 7.56
C ALA A 368 -2.19 -18.01 8.99
N ARG A 369 -2.22 -19.16 9.69
CA ARG A 369 -1.63 -19.32 11.05
C ARG A 369 -0.12 -19.14 11.15
N SER A 370 0.56 -19.08 10.01
CA SER A 370 2.01 -18.99 9.92
C SER A 370 2.43 -18.06 8.78
N ASN A 371 3.56 -17.39 8.97
CA ASN A 371 4.27 -16.63 7.93
C ASN A 371 5.30 -17.47 7.17
N GLU A 372 5.27 -18.80 7.31
CA GLU A 372 6.23 -19.71 6.68
C GLU A 372 6.24 -19.63 5.16
N ALA A 373 5.16 -19.23 4.49
CA ALA A 373 5.22 -18.91 3.07
C ALA A 373 5.60 -17.43 2.92
N LEU A 374 6.80 -17.17 2.40
CA LEU A 374 7.48 -15.92 1.97
C LEU A 374 6.63 -14.71 1.52
N GLY A 375 5.68 -14.29 2.35
CA GLY A 375 4.65 -13.31 2.06
C GLY A 375 3.28 -13.99 2.05
N ARG A 376 2.56 -13.88 3.18
CA ARG A 376 1.09 -13.91 3.16
C ARG A 376 0.64 -13.09 1.95
N THR A 377 -0.33 -13.60 1.19
CA THR A 377 -0.96 -12.70 0.22
C THR A 377 -1.73 -11.63 0.99
N LYS A 378 -1.89 -10.45 0.41
CA LYS A 378 -2.64 -9.37 1.05
C LYS A 378 -4.16 -9.58 1.03
N LEU A 379 -4.66 -10.75 0.61
CA LEU A 379 -6.09 -10.98 0.34
C LEU A 379 -6.65 -12.19 1.12
N HIS A 380 -7.92 -12.11 1.49
CA HIS A 380 -8.68 -13.22 2.07
C HIS A 380 -9.12 -14.20 0.96
N LYS A 381 -8.71 -15.46 1.04
CA LYS A 381 -9.07 -16.52 0.08
C LYS A 381 -10.12 -17.48 0.63
N ASN A 382 -10.18 -17.62 1.94
CA ASN A 382 -11.15 -18.47 2.62
C ASN A 382 -12.53 -17.81 2.59
N GLU A 383 -13.50 -18.51 1.98
CA GLU A 383 -14.86 -17.99 1.80
C GLU A 383 -15.61 -17.77 3.11
N ASP A 384 -15.36 -18.58 4.16
CA ASP A 384 -15.99 -18.38 5.47
C ASP A 384 -15.53 -17.06 6.11
N ASN A 385 -14.24 -16.74 6.02
CA ASN A 385 -13.69 -15.46 6.44
C ASN A 385 -14.24 -14.29 5.61
N ARG A 386 -14.29 -14.43 4.28
CA ARG A 386 -14.87 -13.40 3.39
C ARG A 386 -16.33 -13.14 3.77
N GLN A 387 -17.11 -14.18 4.04
CA GLN A 387 -18.49 -14.07 4.49
C GLN A 387 -18.59 -13.46 5.89
N SER A 388 -17.71 -13.84 6.82
CA SER A 388 -17.65 -13.24 8.16
C SER A 388 -17.40 -11.74 8.08
N ILE A 389 -16.39 -11.31 7.31
CA ILE A 389 -16.09 -9.90 7.08
C ILE A 389 -17.29 -9.18 6.46
N MET A 390 -17.89 -9.74 5.41
CA MET A 390 -19.08 -9.19 4.77
C MET A 390 -20.21 -8.94 5.78
N ASN A 391 -20.39 -9.87 6.71
CA ASN A 391 -21.41 -9.77 7.74
C ASN A 391 -21.15 -8.64 8.74
N HIS A 392 -19.88 -8.41 9.09
CA HIS A 392 -19.47 -7.36 10.02
C HIS A 392 -19.53 -5.98 9.37
N ILE A 393 -19.27 -5.86 8.06
CA ILE A 393 -19.28 -4.55 7.37
C ILE A 393 -20.65 -4.15 6.83
N SER A 394 -21.60 -5.08 6.66
CA SER A 394 -22.93 -4.78 6.14
C SER A 394 -23.77 -3.95 7.13
N TRP A 395 -24.40 -2.87 6.65
CA TRP A 395 -25.30 -1.99 7.42
C TRP A 395 -26.41 -1.39 6.52
N TYR A 396 -27.39 -0.70 7.14
CA TYR A 396 -28.62 -0.21 6.51
C TYR A 396 -28.97 1.24 6.88
#